data_AF-A0A972Z0K2-F1
#
_entry.id   AF-A0A972Z0K2-F1
#
_cell.length_a   1.000
_cell.length_b   1.000
_cell.length_c   1.000
_cell.angle_alpha   90.00
_cell.angle_beta   90.00
_cell.angle_gamma   90.00
#
_symmetry.space_group_name_H-M   'P 1'
#
loop_
_entity.id
_entity.type
_entity.pdbx_description
1 polymer ?
#
loop_
_entity_poly.entity_id
_entity_poly.type
_entity_poly.pdbx_seq_one_letter_code
_entity_poly.pdbx_strand_id
1 'polypeptide(L)'
;MKLRDSLLRPNLKVDNNDALGRGMEWAFTFLVFAGLGFLLDWYLGLLPVLTIVFAVVGAVGLFVRAKYRYEIEMARHERERREGRAR
;
A
#
# COMPACT_ATOMS: atom_id res chain seq x y z
N MET A 1 -32.74 14.71 -27.11
CA MET A 1 -31.38 14.22 -27.43
C MET A 1 -30.38 14.87 -26.48
N LYS A 2 -30.33 14.43 -25.21
CA LYS A 2 -29.54 15.07 -24.13
C LYS A 2 -29.04 14.05 -23.08
N LEU A 3 -28.99 12.78 -23.49
CA LEU A 3 -28.81 11.62 -22.61
C LEU A 3 -27.47 10.88 -22.82
N ARG A 4 -26.60 11.36 -23.73
CA ARG A 4 -25.32 10.70 -24.03
C ARG A 4 -24.11 11.33 -23.34
N ASP A 5 -24.22 12.58 -22.90
CA ASP A 5 -23.06 13.35 -22.41
C ASP A 5 -22.78 13.10 -20.92
N SER A 6 -23.72 12.53 -20.16
CA SER A 6 -23.54 12.25 -18.73
C SER A 6 -22.85 10.92 -18.42
N LEU A 7 -22.52 10.10 -19.42
CA LEU A 7 -21.93 8.78 -19.23
C LEU A 7 -20.40 8.75 -19.39
N LEU A 8 -19.75 9.88 -19.67
CA LEU A 8 -18.39 9.90 -20.22
C LEU A 8 -17.27 10.38 -19.30
N ARG A 9 -17.53 10.75 -18.03
CA ARG A 9 -16.44 11.08 -17.09
C ARG A 9 -16.80 10.67 -15.66
N PRO A 10 -16.41 9.48 -15.18
CA PRO A 10 -16.20 9.32 -13.75
C PRO A 10 -15.24 10.43 -13.32
N ASN A 11 -15.68 11.29 -12.40
CA ASN A 11 -14.84 12.31 -11.79
C ASN A 11 -13.75 11.57 -11.01
N LEU A 12 -12.64 11.26 -11.68
CA LEU A 12 -11.46 10.60 -11.13
C LEU A 12 -10.72 11.62 -10.26
N LYS A 13 -11.36 12.05 -9.18
CA LYS A 13 -10.70 12.84 -8.15
C LYS A 13 -9.75 11.87 -7.45
N VAL A 14 -8.53 11.77 -7.98
CA VAL A 14 -7.44 11.04 -7.33
C VAL A 14 -7.21 11.75 -6.01
N ASP A 15 -7.63 11.11 -4.92
CA ASP A 15 -7.44 11.67 -3.59
C ASP A 15 -5.94 11.55 -3.23
N ASN A 16 -5.21 12.61 -3.56
CA ASN A 16 -3.77 12.66 -3.39
C ASN A 16 -3.37 12.60 -1.91
N ASN A 17 -4.24 13.07 -0.99
CA ASN A 17 -3.99 13.00 0.44
C ASN A 17 -3.89 11.55 0.92
N ASP A 18 -4.75 10.72 0.36
CA ASP A 18 -4.80 9.27 0.57
C ASP A 18 -3.57 8.56 0.03
N ALA A 19 -3.10 8.95 -1.16
CA ALA A 19 -1.87 8.42 -1.75
C ALA A 19 -0.62 8.79 -0.95
N LEU A 20 -0.53 10.05 -0.48
CA LEU A 20 0.58 10.55 0.32
C LEU A 20 0.61 9.91 1.71
N GLY A 21 -0.55 9.78 2.39
CA GLY A 21 -0.64 9.10 3.68
C GLY A 21 -0.18 7.65 3.61
N ARG A 22 -0.53 6.94 2.53
CA ARG A 22 -0.05 5.57 2.28
C ARG A 22 1.46 5.53 2.02
N GLY A 23 1.98 6.43 1.18
CA GLY A 23 3.41 6.50 0.89
C GLY A 23 4.24 6.71 2.16
N MET A 24 3.77 7.59 3.06
CA MET A 24 4.44 7.86 4.33
C MET A 24 4.46 6.64 5.26
N GLU A 25 3.34 5.92 5.38
CA GLU A 25 3.28 4.70 6.18
C GLU A 25 4.26 3.63 5.67
N TRP A 26 4.39 3.51 4.35
CA TRP A 26 5.28 2.54 3.72
C TRP A 26 6.75 2.92 3.92
N ALA A 27 7.07 4.21 3.74
CA ALA A 27 8.40 4.73 4.00
C ALA A 27 8.79 4.54 5.47
N PHE A 28 7.88 4.79 6.41
CA PHE A 28 8.14 4.60 7.84
C PHE A 28 8.39 3.12 8.18
N THR A 29 7.57 2.22 7.62
CA THR A 29 7.77 0.77 7.80
C THR A 29 9.14 0.34 7.28
N PHE A 30 9.50 0.75 6.06
CA PHE A 30 10.80 0.44 5.48
C PHE A 30 11.96 0.99 6.32
N LEU A 31 11.83 2.25 6.78
CA LEU A 31 12.82 2.92 7.62
C LEU A 31 13.02 2.19 8.95
N VAL A 32 11.95 1.69 9.59
CA VAL A 32 12.05 0.91 10.81
C VAL A 32 12.81 -0.40 10.56
N PHE A 33 12.47 -1.16 9.53
CA PHE A 33 13.15 -2.41 9.22
C PHE A 33 14.63 -2.18 8.87
N ALA A 34 14.92 -1.25 7.98
CA ALA A 34 16.29 -0.91 7.61
C ALA A 34 17.11 -0.37 8.79
N GLY A 35 16.51 0.50 9.61
CA GLY A 35 17.13 1.07 10.80
C GLY A 35 17.45 0.01 11.86
N LEU A 36 16.56 -0.97 12.06
CA LEU A 36 16.81 -2.10 12.95
C LEU A 36 17.97 -2.97 12.45
N GLY A 37 18.01 -3.29 11.15
CA GLY A 37 19.11 -4.04 10.56
C GLY A 37 20.46 -3.33 10.71
N PHE A 38 20.47 -2.01 10.50
CA PHE A 38 21.66 -1.17 10.67
C PHE A 38 22.13 -1.12 12.13
N LEU A 39 21.23 -0.91 13.10
CA LEU A 39 21.59 -0.91 14.53
C LEU A 39 22.20 -2.25 14.96
N LEU A 40 21.63 -3.34 14.45
CA LEU A 40 22.07 -4.69 14.80
C LEU A 40 23.42 -5.02 14.17
N ASP A 41 23.65 -4.63 12.92
CA ASP A 41 24.94 -4.73 12.25
C ASP A 41 26.02 -3.88 12.96
N TRP A 42 25.69 -2.69 13.46
CA TRP A 42 26.62 -1.84 14.21
C TRP A 42 27.02 -2.46 15.54
N TYR A 43 26.07 -3.11 16.23
CA TYR A 43 26.34 -3.80 17.50
C TYR A 43 27.17 -5.09 17.32
N LEU A 44 26.91 -5.84 16.24
CA LEU A 44 27.53 -7.14 15.99
C LEU A 44 28.78 -7.08 15.10
N GLY A 45 29.06 -5.93 14.47
CA GLY A 45 30.16 -5.77 13.52
C GLY A 45 29.98 -6.52 12.19
N LEU A 46 28.76 -6.96 11.88
CA LEU A 46 28.42 -7.78 10.69
C LEU A 46 28.00 -6.94 9.47
N LEU A 47 28.32 -5.63 9.47
CA LEU A 47 27.97 -4.71 8.38
C LEU A 47 28.44 -5.26 7.01
N PRO A 48 27.55 -5.39 5.99
CA PRO A 48 26.14 -4.96 5.93
C PRO A 48 25.14 -6.15 5.86
N VAL A 49 25.41 -7.29 6.48
CA VAL A 49 24.61 -8.51 6.27
C VAL A 49 23.21 -8.39 6.86
N LEU A 50 23.05 -8.00 8.12
CA LEU A 50 21.71 -7.94 8.74
C LEU A 50 20.89 -6.79 8.18
N THR A 51 21.53 -5.69 7.78
CA THR A 51 20.88 -4.58 7.07
C THR A 51 20.22 -5.06 5.78
N ILE A 52 20.92 -5.89 4.98
CA ILE A 52 20.37 -6.45 3.74
C ILE A 52 19.21 -7.40 4.05
N VAL A 53 19.38 -8.30 5.03
CA VAL A 53 18.32 -9.25 5.41
C VAL A 53 17.07 -8.50 5.87
N PHE A 54 17.21 -7.52 6.77
CA PHE A 54 16.08 -6.74 7.26
C PHE A 54 15.44 -5.87 6.17
N ALA A 55 16.23 -5.32 5.24
CA ALA A 55 15.69 -4.59 4.09
C ALA A 55 14.83 -5.49 3.19
N VAL A 56 15.29 -6.73 2.92
CA VAL A 56 14.51 -7.72 2.16
C VAL A 56 13.24 -8.10 2.91
N VAL A 57 13.32 -8.36 4.22
CA VAL A 57 12.14 -8.64 5.05
C VAL A 57 11.15 -7.48 5.05
N GLY A 58 11.63 -6.24 5.18
CA GLY A 58 10.80 -5.04 5.11
C GLY A 58 10.10 -4.89 3.75
N ALA A 59 10.82 -5.14 2.66
CA ALA A 59 10.27 -5.11 1.30
C ALA A 59 9.19 -6.20 1.11
N VAL A 60 9.44 -7.42 1.58
CA VAL A 60 8.45 -8.52 1.53
C VAL A 60 7.22 -8.17 2.39
N GLY A 61 7.41 -7.63 3.59
CA GLY A 61 6.31 -7.21 4.46
C GLY A 61 5.42 -6.14 3.80
N LEU A 62 6.02 -5.14 3.16
CA LEU A 62 5.30 -4.13 2.39
C LEU A 62 4.53 -4.74 1.22
N PHE A 63 5.13 -5.68 0.49
CA PHE A 63 4.48 -6.36 -0.62
C PHE A 63 3.28 -7.21 -0.19
N VAL A 64 3.44 -7.99 0.88
CA VAL A 64 2.36 -8.80 1.46
C VAL A 64 1.20 -7.90 1.91
N ARG A 65 1.52 -6.79 2.58
CA ARG A 65 0.51 -5.81 3.00
C ARG A 65 -0.22 -5.19 1.79
N ALA A 66 0.50 -4.88 0.72
CA ALA A 66 -0.08 -4.36 -0.51
C ALA A 66 -1.06 -5.36 -1.15
N LYS A 67 -0.69 -6.64 -1.17
CA LYS A 67 -1.54 -7.72 -1.70
C LYS A 67 -2.84 -7.88 -0.93
N TYR A 68 -2.79 -8.03 0.39
CA TYR A 68 -4.01 -8.18 1.20
C TYR A 68 -4.94 -6.98 1.08
N ARG A 69 -4.38 -5.77 1.02
CA ARG A 69 -5.20 -4.56 0.90
C ARG A 69 -5.94 -4.49 -0.43
N TYR A 70 -5.31 -4.94 -1.52
CA TYR A 70 -5.94 -5.01 -2.83
C TYR A 70 -7.14 -5.98 -2.84
N GLU A 71 -7.00 -7.13 -2.18
CA GLU A 71 -8.08 -8.12 -2.08
C GLU A 71 -9.29 -7.57 -1.28
N ILE A 72 -9.03 -6.85 -0.18
CA ILE A 72 -10.06 -6.22 0.64
C ILE A 72 -10.82 -5.14 -0.14
N GLU A 73 -10.10 -4.29 -0.89
CA GLU A 73 -10.70 -3.27 -1.76
C GLU A 73 -11.63 -3.92 -2.80
N MET A 74 -11.17 -4.98 -3.47
CA MET A 74 -11.98 -5.68 -4.48
C MET A 74 -13.24 -6.31 -3.88
N ALA A 75 -13.13 -6.94 -2.70
CA ALA A 75 -14.27 -7.49 -2.00
C ALA A 75 -15.29 -6.40 -1.60
N ARG A 76 -14.83 -5.20 -1.27
CA ARG A 76 -15.70 -4.05 -0.97
C ARG A 76 -16.43 -3.56 -2.22
N HIS A 77 -15.73 -3.36 -3.34
CA HIS A 77 -16.35 -2.95 -4.61
C HIS A 77 -17.36 -3.98 -5.11
N GLU A 78 -17.12 -5.27 -4.90
CA GLU A 78 -18.09 -6.31 -5.22
C GLU A 78 -19.36 -6.24 -4.35
N ARG A 79 -19.23 -5.98 -3.05
CA ARG A 79 -20.39 -5.81 -2.14
C ARG A 79 -21.22 -4.60 -2.53
N GLU A 80 -20.59 -3.45 -2.75
CA GLU A 80 -21.27 -2.22 -3.17
C GLU A 80 -22.01 -2.42 -4.50
N ARG A 81 -21.42 -3.16 -5.46
CA ARG A 81 -22.09 -3.51 -6.73
C ARG A 81 -23.23 -4.52 -6.59
N ARG A 82 -23.23 -5.38 -5.57
CA ARG A 82 -24.33 -6.31 -5.31
C ARG A 82 -25.48 -5.60 -4.61
N GLU A 83 -25.19 -4.76 -3.63
CA GLU A 83 -26.18 -3.98 -2.89
C GLU A 83 -26.87 -2.93 -3.78
N GLY A 84 -26.10 -2.25 -4.65
CA GLY A 84 -26.65 -1.31 -5.63
C GLY A 84 -27.46 -1.96 -6.75
N ARG A 85 -27.34 -3.27 -6.97
CA ARG A 85 -28.21 -4.04 -7.89
C ARG A 85 -29.45 -4.63 -7.21
N ALA A 86 -29.49 -4.64 -5.88
CA ALA A 86 -30.61 -5.17 -5.10
C ALA A 86 -31.65 -4.09 -4.71
N ARG A 87 -31.44 -2.84 -5.12
CA ARG A 87 -32.38 -1.71 -5.01
C ARG A 87 -32.81 -1.28 -6.40
#